data_AF-A0AAX4HH35-F1
#
_entry.id   AF-A0AAX4HH35-F1
#
_cell.length_a   1.000
_cell.length_b   1.000
_cell.length_c   1.000
_cell.angle_alpha   90.00
_cell.angle_beta   90.00
_cell.angle_gamma   90.00
#
_symmetry.space_group_name_H-M   'P 1'
#
loop_
_entity.id
_entity.type
_entity.pdbx_description
1 polymer ?
#
loop_
_entity_poly.entity_id
_entity_poly.type
_entity_poly.pdbx_seq_one_letter_code
_entity_poly.pdbx_strand_id
1 'polypeptide(L)'
;MSSVSKQRFLNLLSTGIFANLSPERLENLYHDVRLFMLSSASTLDTADLYDMYELQFYLLLLSNRDVEAKLFLDRINDLLAGKKSQKLAVLQSMYWEAVADDDTALRCLRDDPNELRASRRLMALSRRNKDREETIPTYIKSLNFYLKLQACDTLVWAELGDTYHSIGEYEKAVHCYKEVLLQEPAAYNMFYKAGLSLYYQLLKLMAGKASRKELMLLGMQTLEHSRDCFLRAVEISESYTKGWVGAYIVSGSDFLVKLREDKASSGVAAVERFLMETEKIHQLSKERIMALENLNTDEELEAFLQQ
;
A
#
# COMPACT_ATOMS: atom_id res chain seq x y z
N MET A 1 -17.63 31.02 29.89
CA MET A 1 -17.99 29.77 29.16
C MET A 1 -17.41 29.71 27.75
N SER A 2 -17.23 30.84 27.03
CA SER A 2 -16.75 30.84 25.63
C SER A 2 -15.33 30.27 25.42
N SER A 3 -14.38 30.56 26.30
CA SER A 3 -12.98 30.11 26.13
C SER A 3 -12.79 28.58 26.28
N VAL A 4 -13.50 27.96 27.23
CA VAL A 4 -13.41 26.51 27.48
C VAL A 4 -14.07 25.71 26.35
N SER A 5 -15.24 26.15 25.88
CA SER A 5 -15.92 25.52 24.74
C SER A 5 -15.09 25.64 23.46
N LYS A 6 -14.48 26.81 23.21
CA LYS A 6 -13.55 27.01 22.09
C LYS A 6 -12.41 25.99 22.13
N GLN A 7 -11.69 25.90 23.26
CA GLN A 7 -10.58 24.95 23.42
C GLN A 7 -11.02 23.51 23.22
N ARG A 8 -12.20 23.12 23.73
CA ARG A 8 -12.77 21.78 23.49
C ARG A 8 -12.95 21.50 22.01
N PHE A 9 -13.53 22.43 21.24
CA PHE A 9 -13.76 22.23 19.80
C PHE A 9 -12.47 22.20 18.99
N LEU A 10 -11.51 23.08 19.29
CA LEU A 10 -10.21 23.05 18.64
C LEU A 10 -9.44 21.76 18.94
N ASN A 11 -9.53 21.24 20.16
CA ASN A 11 -8.97 19.93 20.51
C ASN A 11 -9.66 18.78 19.77
N LEU A 12 -10.98 18.84 19.57
CA LEU A 12 -11.70 17.86 18.76
C LEU A 12 -11.21 17.90 17.31
N LEU A 13 -11.04 19.09 16.73
CA LEU A 13 -10.49 19.26 15.39
C LEU A 13 -9.08 18.67 15.29
N SER A 14 -8.18 19.01 16.20
CA SER A 14 -6.78 18.58 16.15
C SER A 14 -6.61 17.08 16.32
N THR A 15 -7.50 16.43 17.08
CA THR A 15 -7.45 14.98 17.35
C THR A 15 -8.22 14.15 16.33
N GLY A 16 -9.18 14.74 15.61
CA GLY A 16 -10.01 14.02 14.64
C GLY A 16 -11.00 13.00 15.25
N ILE A 17 -11.13 12.95 16.59
CA ILE A 17 -11.92 11.92 17.30
C ILE A 17 -13.41 11.95 16.88
N PHE A 18 -13.90 13.12 16.44
CA PHE A 18 -15.28 13.29 16.00
C PHE A 18 -15.66 12.37 14.83
N ALA A 19 -14.71 11.93 14.01
CA ALA A 19 -14.95 11.03 12.88
C ALA A 19 -15.45 9.63 13.30
N ASN A 20 -15.22 9.25 14.57
CA ASN A 20 -15.62 7.94 15.11
C ASN A 20 -16.85 8.02 16.03
N LEU A 21 -17.53 9.16 16.10
CA LEU A 21 -18.70 9.33 16.96
C LEU A 21 -19.94 8.63 16.38
N SER A 22 -20.85 8.22 17.25
CA SER A 22 -22.17 7.74 16.83
C SER A 22 -22.99 8.87 16.20
N PRO A 23 -23.96 8.57 15.32
CA PRO A 23 -24.79 9.59 14.66
C PRO A 23 -25.47 10.57 15.64
N GLU A 24 -25.98 10.06 16.77
CA GLU A 24 -26.60 10.90 17.81
C GLU A 24 -25.59 11.88 18.44
N ARG A 25 -24.39 11.41 18.76
CA ARG A 25 -23.32 12.25 19.33
C ARG A 25 -22.81 13.26 18.33
N LEU A 26 -22.75 12.90 17.06
CA LEU A 26 -22.37 13.78 15.96
C LEU A 26 -23.39 14.91 15.80
N GLU A 27 -24.69 14.60 15.86
CA GLU A 27 -25.76 15.59 15.78
C GLU A 27 -25.73 16.58 16.94
N ASN A 28 -25.53 16.09 18.17
CA ASN A 28 -25.37 16.93 19.35
C ASN A 28 -24.15 17.85 19.21
N LEU A 29 -23.02 17.30 18.75
CA LEU A 29 -21.79 18.08 18.52
C LEU A 29 -22.00 19.15 17.43
N TYR A 30 -22.70 18.82 16.34
CA TYR A 30 -23.08 19.79 15.32
C TYR A 30 -23.87 20.96 15.92
N HIS A 31 -24.85 20.67 16.77
CA HIS A 31 -25.68 21.70 17.40
C HIS A 31 -24.86 22.59 18.34
N ASP A 32 -24.02 21.98 19.18
CA ASP A 32 -23.13 22.69 20.11
C ASP A 32 -22.18 23.64 19.38
N VAL A 33 -21.53 23.17 18.31
CA VAL A 33 -20.60 23.98 17.50
C VAL A 33 -21.35 25.11 16.81
N ARG A 34 -22.54 24.84 16.25
CA ARG A 34 -23.37 25.84 15.58
C ARG A 34 -23.82 26.96 16.55
N LEU A 35 -24.29 26.61 17.75
CA LEU A 35 -24.68 27.59 18.76
C LEU A 35 -23.50 28.45 19.22
N PHE A 36 -22.34 27.83 19.42
CA PHE A 36 -21.12 28.56 19.76
C PHE A 36 -20.74 29.55 18.65
N MET A 37 -20.78 29.11 17.38
CA MET A 37 -20.46 29.97 16.24
C MET A 37 -21.41 31.16 16.10
N LEU A 38 -22.72 30.96 16.32
CA LEU A 38 -23.71 32.05 16.29
C LEU A 38 -23.45 33.14 17.34
N SER A 39 -22.92 32.74 18.50
CA SER A 39 -22.67 33.67 19.61
C SER A 39 -21.28 34.32 19.59
N SER A 40 -20.28 33.62 19.07
CA SER A 40 -18.87 33.96 19.31
C SER A 40 -18.05 34.26 18.05
N ALA A 41 -18.59 34.05 16.84
CA ALA A 41 -17.81 34.18 15.60
C ALA A 41 -17.15 35.56 15.40
N SER A 42 -17.79 36.65 15.80
CA SER A 42 -17.24 38.02 15.68
C SER A 42 -16.07 38.30 16.63
N THR A 43 -15.88 37.46 17.65
CA THR A 43 -14.83 37.61 18.67
C THR A 43 -13.64 36.70 18.43
N LEU A 44 -13.74 35.76 17.49
CA LEU A 44 -12.66 34.86 17.13
C LEU A 44 -11.65 35.58 16.23
N ASP A 45 -10.37 35.24 16.39
CA ASP A 45 -9.38 35.63 15.40
C ASP A 45 -9.56 34.82 14.11
N THR A 46 -8.84 35.18 13.06
CA THR A 46 -8.99 34.57 11.74
C THR A 46 -8.57 33.10 11.71
N ALA A 47 -7.62 32.69 12.55
CA ALA A 47 -7.13 31.31 12.62
C ALA A 47 -8.13 30.41 13.33
N ASP A 48 -8.62 30.84 14.50
CA ASP A 48 -9.66 30.15 15.25
C ASP A 48 -10.96 30.06 14.42
N LEU A 49 -11.34 31.14 13.73
CA LEU A 49 -12.53 31.14 12.88
C LEU A 49 -12.40 30.14 11.71
N TYR A 50 -11.22 30.06 11.10
CA TYR A 50 -10.91 29.06 10.07
C TYR A 50 -11.08 27.64 10.61
N ASP A 51 -10.44 27.34 11.75
CA ASP A 51 -10.50 26.00 12.37
C ASP A 51 -11.93 25.63 12.78
N MET A 52 -12.72 26.60 13.27
CA MET A 52 -14.13 26.36 13.57
C MET A 52 -14.97 26.09 12.32
N TYR A 53 -14.71 26.78 11.20
CA TYR A 53 -15.34 26.45 9.92
C TYR A 53 -14.91 25.08 9.39
N GLU A 54 -13.64 24.71 9.55
CA GLU A 54 -13.10 23.41 9.19
C GLU A 54 -13.81 22.28 9.97
N LEU A 55 -13.93 22.43 11.30
CA LEU A 55 -14.67 21.48 12.13
C LEU A 55 -16.13 21.38 11.72
N GLN A 56 -16.81 22.52 11.54
CA GLN A 56 -18.21 22.55 11.16
C GLN A 56 -18.44 21.88 9.79
N PHE A 57 -17.54 22.11 8.83
CA PHE A 57 -17.55 21.46 7.53
C PHE A 57 -17.47 19.93 7.66
N TYR A 58 -16.56 19.41 8.49
CA TYR A 58 -16.45 17.96 8.71
C TYR A 58 -17.72 17.36 9.32
N LEU A 59 -18.30 18.01 10.33
CA LEU A 59 -19.53 17.55 10.96
C LEU A 59 -20.70 17.52 9.98
N LEU A 60 -20.78 18.52 9.09
CA LEU A 60 -21.79 18.60 8.04
C LEU A 60 -21.68 17.45 7.04
N LEU A 61 -20.47 17.14 6.55
CA LEU A 61 -20.27 16.01 5.64
C LEU A 61 -20.61 14.67 6.31
N LEU A 62 -20.16 14.45 7.54
CA LEU A 62 -20.45 13.21 8.30
C LEU A 62 -21.95 13.06 8.62
N SER A 63 -22.70 14.17 8.64
CA SER A 63 -24.15 14.20 8.89
C SER A 63 -24.98 14.28 7.60
N ASN A 64 -24.37 14.09 6.42
CA ASN A 64 -25.02 14.15 5.09
C ASN A 64 -25.71 15.50 4.79
N ARG A 65 -25.10 16.62 5.18
CA ARG A 65 -25.57 17.99 4.93
C ARG A 65 -24.64 18.72 3.97
N ASP A 66 -24.52 18.18 2.76
CA ASP A 66 -23.65 18.65 1.68
C ASP A 66 -23.92 20.12 1.27
N VAL A 67 -25.18 20.54 1.17
CA VAL A 67 -25.55 21.92 0.81
C VAL A 67 -24.99 22.93 1.82
N GLU A 68 -25.15 22.66 3.12
CA GLU A 68 -24.57 23.50 4.17
C GLU A 68 -23.04 23.41 4.16
N ALA A 69 -22.47 22.22 3.94
CA ALA A 69 -21.02 22.04 3.87
C ALA A 69 -20.41 22.92 2.77
N LYS A 70 -21.07 23.04 1.62
CA LYS A 70 -20.63 23.91 0.53
C LYS A 70 -20.52 25.37 0.96
N LEU A 71 -21.49 25.87 1.73
CA LEU A 71 -21.45 27.26 2.24
C LEU A 71 -20.24 27.49 3.16
N PHE A 72 -19.89 26.52 4.01
CA PHE A 72 -18.70 26.63 4.86
C PHE A 72 -17.41 26.55 4.04
N LEU A 73 -17.38 25.70 3.01
CA LEU A 73 -16.24 25.63 2.08
C LEU A 73 -16.00 26.97 1.36
N ASP A 74 -17.06 27.64 0.92
CA ASP A 74 -16.98 28.94 0.27
C ASP A 74 -16.49 30.03 1.25
N ARG A 75 -16.99 30.03 2.50
CA ARG A 75 -16.48 30.92 3.56
C ARG A 75 -15.00 30.71 3.86
N ILE A 76 -14.55 29.46 3.90
CA ILE A 76 -13.12 29.14 4.09
C ILE A 76 -12.29 29.68 2.93
N ASN A 77 -12.78 29.56 1.70
CA ASN A 77 -12.12 30.10 0.52
C ASN A 77 -12.05 31.64 0.55
N ASP A 78 -13.12 32.31 1.00
CA ASP A 78 -13.17 33.76 1.16
C ASP A 78 -12.16 34.25 2.21
N LEU A 79 -12.02 33.54 3.34
CA LEU A 79 -11.02 33.85 4.36
C LEU A 79 -9.59 33.77 3.84
N LEU A 80 -9.34 32.88 2.88
CA LEU A 80 -8.03 32.73 2.22
C LEU A 80 -7.81 33.76 1.10
N ALA A 81 -8.82 34.55 0.75
CA ALA A 81 -8.77 35.55 -0.33
C ALA A 81 -8.24 34.95 -1.65
N GLY A 82 -8.64 33.72 -1.98
CA GLY A 82 -8.22 33.01 -3.20
C GLY A 82 -6.76 32.54 -3.21
N LYS A 83 -6.04 32.61 -2.08
CA LYS A 83 -4.70 32.02 -1.97
C LYS A 83 -4.80 30.49 -2.02
N LYS A 84 -3.87 29.86 -2.74
CA LYS A 84 -3.72 28.40 -2.76
C LYS A 84 -3.42 27.88 -1.35
N SER A 85 -4.10 26.80 -0.95
CA SER A 85 -3.91 26.15 0.34
C SER A 85 -4.17 24.66 0.20
N GLN A 86 -3.22 23.81 0.61
CA GLN A 86 -3.43 22.36 0.62
C GLN A 86 -4.61 21.95 1.51
N LYS A 87 -4.86 22.66 2.63
CA LYS A 87 -6.04 22.39 3.46
C LYS A 87 -7.32 22.61 2.65
N LEU A 88 -7.43 23.74 1.96
CA LEU A 88 -8.61 24.04 1.13
C LEU A 88 -8.79 23.00 0.01
N ALA A 89 -7.71 22.61 -0.68
CA ALA A 89 -7.76 21.59 -1.72
C ALA A 89 -8.28 20.24 -1.19
N VAL A 90 -7.85 19.83 0.01
CA VAL A 90 -8.35 18.62 0.67
C VAL A 90 -9.83 18.74 1.03
N LEU A 91 -10.27 19.88 1.57
CA LEU A 91 -11.69 20.12 1.90
C LEU A 91 -12.56 20.12 0.64
N GLN A 92 -12.11 20.75 -0.45
CA GLN A 92 -12.78 20.72 -1.74
C GLN A 92 -12.89 19.28 -2.27
N SER A 93 -11.80 18.52 -2.21
CA SER A 93 -11.81 17.10 -2.59
C SER A 93 -12.77 16.26 -1.75
N MET A 94 -12.89 16.50 -0.44
CA MET A 94 -13.84 15.83 0.44
C MET A 94 -15.30 16.18 0.10
N TYR A 95 -15.57 17.45 -0.20
CA TYR A 95 -16.89 17.87 -0.63
C TYR A 95 -17.31 17.19 -1.93
N TRP A 96 -16.46 17.23 -2.97
CA TRP A 96 -16.78 16.61 -4.25
C TRP A 96 -16.92 15.09 -4.15
N GLU A 97 -16.12 14.43 -3.31
CA GLU A 97 -16.32 13.01 -3.00
C GLU A 97 -17.69 12.75 -2.35
N ALA A 98 -18.11 13.58 -1.38
CA ALA A 98 -19.39 13.42 -0.70
C ALA A 98 -20.59 13.58 -1.63
N VAL A 99 -20.45 14.38 -2.69
CA VAL A 99 -21.47 14.60 -3.74
C VAL A 99 -21.32 13.60 -4.91
N ALA A 100 -20.44 12.61 -4.77
CA ALA A 100 -20.15 11.57 -5.76
C ALA A 100 -19.58 12.07 -7.11
N ASP A 101 -18.85 13.19 -7.09
CA ASP A 101 -18.05 13.69 -8.22
C ASP A 101 -16.55 13.45 -7.99
N ASP A 102 -16.14 12.20 -8.18
CA ASP A 102 -14.76 11.75 -7.98
C ASP A 102 -13.75 12.43 -8.93
N ASP A 103 -14.18 12.77 -10.15
CA ASP A 103 -13.32 13.41 -11.15
C ASP A 103 -12.91 14.81 -10.70
N THR A 104 -13.88 15.60 -10.23
CA THR A 104 -13.59 16.92 -9.66
C THR A 104 -12.81 16.80 -8.35
N ALA A 105 -13.13 15.81 -7.50
CA ALA A 105 -12.39 15.55 -6.27
C ALA A 105 -10.90 15.25 -6.53
N LEU A 106 -10.58 14.54 -7.62
CA LEU A 106 -9.21 14.27 -8.05
C LEU A 106 -8.52 15.51 -8.63
N ARG A 107 -9.23 16.35 -9.39
CA ARG A 107 -8.67 17.59 -9.97
C ARG A 107 -8.20 18.56 -8.88
N CYS A 108 -8.94 18.66 -7.76
CA CYS A 108 -8.56 19.52 -6.64
C CYS A 108 -7.17 19.22 -6.06
N LEU A 109 -6.62 18.01 -6.25
CA LEU A 109 -5.40 17.54 -5.59
C LEU A 109 -4.16 17.50 -6.50
N ARG A 110 -4.28 17.83 -7.79
CA ARG A 110 -3.23 17.55 -8.81
C ARG A 110 -2.27 18.71 -9.10
N ASP A 111 -2.48 19.88 -8.49
CA ASP A 111 -1.89 21.12 -8.99
C ASP A 111 -0.62 21.63 -8.30
N ASP A 112 -0.16 21.00 -7.20
CA ASP A 112 1.04 21.49 -6.51
C ASP A 112 1.97 20.37 -6.00
N PRO A 113 3.25 20.35 -6.45
CA PRO A 113 4.23 19.32 -6.14
C PRO A 113 4.76 19.31 -4.70
N ASN A 114 4.38 20.24 -3.81
CA ASN A 114 4.85 20.33 -2.41
C ASN A 114 3.74 20.09 -1.35
N GLU A 115 2.67 19.37 -1.71
CA GLU A 115 1.47 19.25 -0.88
C GLU A 115 1.32 17.88 -0.21
N LEU A 116 2.06 17.62 0.89
CA LEU A 116 1.98 16.33 1.60
C LEU A 116 0.55 15.93 1.99
N ARG A 117 -0.27 16.87 2.51
CA ARG A 117 -1.66 16.56 2.90
C ARG A 117 -2.54 16.19 1.71
N ALA A 118 -2.42 16.95 0.62
CA ALA A 118 -3.19 16.68 -0.61
C ALA A 118 -2.75 15.36 -1.26
N SER A 119 -1.45 15.04 -1.22
CA SER A 119 -0.91 13.78 -1.71
C SER A 119 -1.45 12.57 -0.93
N ARG A 120 -1.51 12.64 0.41
CA ARG A 120 -2.15 11.59 1.24
C ARG A 120 -3.61 11.37 0.86
N ARG A 121 -4.35 12.47 0.67
CA ARG A 121 -5.74 12.42 0.27
C ARG A 121 -5.91 11.82 -1.14
N LEU A 122 -5.03 12.18 -2.08
CA LEU A 122 -5.02 11.65 -3.44
C LEU A 122 -4.80 10.14 -3.45
N MET A 123 -3.87 9.64 -2.64
CA MET A 123 -3.66 8.20 -2.48
C MET A 123 -4.91 7.51 -1.92
N ALA A 124 -5.54 8.06 -0.87
CA ALA A 124 -6.74 7.47 -0.27
C ALA A 124 -7.90 7.37 -1.28
N LEU A 125 -8.15 8.45 -2.03
CA LEU A 125 -9.20 8.48 -3.06
C LEU A 125 -8.89 7.51 -4.22
N SER A 126 -7.62 7.46 -4.64
CA SER A 126 -7.20 6.57 -5.72
C SER A 126 -7.23 5.09 -5.30
N ARG A 127 -6.93 4.77 -4.04
CA ARG A 127 -6.99 3.41 -3.49
C ARG A 127 -8.40 2.82 -3.58
N ARG A 128 -9.43 3.61 -3.30
CA ARG A 128 -10.84 3.19 -3.37
C ARG A 128 -11.24 2.72 -4.77
N ASN A 129 -10.61 3.28 -5.79
CA ASN A 129 -10.90 2.96 -7.18
C ASN A 129 -10.00 1.87 -7.76
N LYS A 130 -9.02 1.34 -6.98
CA LYS A 130 -7.98 0.39 -7.43
C LYS A 130 -8.53 -0.85 -8.14
N ASP A 131 -9.72 -1.31 -7.77
CA ASP A 131 -10.36 -2.50 -8.37
C ASP A 131 -10.79 -2.27 -9.83
N ARG A 132 -10.81 -1.02 -10.30
CA ARG A 132 -11.00 -0.68 -11.71
C ARG A 132 -9.63 -0.65 -12.38
N GLU A 133 -9.32 -1.63 -13.23
CA GLU A 133 -8.03 -1.76 -13.93
C GLU A 133 -7.57 -0.44 -14.60
N GLU A 134 -8.50 0.32 -15.17
CA GLU A 134 -8.26 1.62 -15.82
C GLU A 134 -7.63 2.67 -14.89
N THR A 135 -7.76 2.51 -13.58
CA THR A 135 -7.32 3.50 -12.58
C THR A 135 -5.96 3.17 -11.96
N ILE A 136 -5.44 1.94 -12.14
CA ILE A 136 -4.15 1.51 -11.58
C ILE A 136 -2.99 2.43 -12.01
N PRO A 137 -2.87 2.86 -13.28
CA PRO A 137 -1.81 3.78 -13.68
C PRO A 137 -1.88 5.14 -12.95
N THR A 138 -3.10 5.63 -12.71
CA THR A 138 -3.32 6.87 -11.93
C THR A 138 -2.95 6.66 -10.47
N TYR A 139 -3.25 5.48 -9.92
CA TYR A 139 -2.89 5.15 -8.55
C TYR A 139 -1.37 5.07 -8.36
N ILE A 140 -0.66 4.37 -9.25
CA ILE A 140 0.80 4.30 -9.27
C ILE A 140 1.43 5.69 -9.37
N LYS A 141 0.90 6.57 -10.23
CA LYS A 141 1.37 7.97 -10.32
C LYS A 141 1.22 8.71 -8.99
N SER A 142 0.11 8.49 -8.29
CA SER A 142 -0.17 9.12 -6.99
C SER A 142 0.76 8.62 -5.89
N LEU A 143 1.00 7.31 -5.82
CA LEU A 143 1.96 6.69 -4.88
C LEU A 143 3.39 7.20 -5.12
N ASN A 144 3.85 7.22 -6.38
CA ASN A 144 5.16 7.77 -6.73
C ASN A 144 5.29 9.26 -6.38
N PHE A 145 4.24 10.04 -6.62
CA PHE A 145 4.23 11.45 -6.23
C PHE A 145 4.34 11.62 -4.72
N TYR A 146 3.61 10.82 -3.93
CA TYR A 146 3.75 10.82 -2.47
C TYR A 146 5.15 10.43 -2.00
N LEU A 147 5.74 9.39 -2.57
CA LEU A 147 7.08 8.92 -2.19
C LEU A 147 8.18 9.93 -2.52
N LYS A 148 7.98 10.83 -3.50
CA LYS A 148 8.88 11.98 -3.71
C LYS A 148 8.87 12.96 -2.54
N LEU A 149 7.73 13.06 -1.83
CA LEU A 149 7.57 13.92 -0.66
C LEU A 149 7.96 13.21 0.65
N GLN A 150 7.75 11.89 0.73
CA GLN A 150 8.02 11.06 1.90
C GLN A 150 8.72 9.77 1.49
N ALA A 151 10.02 9.88 1.16
CA ALA A 151 10.80 8.75 0.65
C ALA A 151 10.99 7.61 1.68
N CYS A 152 10.80 7.88 2.98
CA CYS A 152 10.98 6.93 4.07
C CYS A 152 9.66 6.25 4.53
N ASP A 153 8.57 6.37 3.77
CA ASP A 153 7.31 5.72 4.13
C ASP A 153 7.27 4.28 3.62
N THR A 154 7.66 3.34 4.50
CA THR A 154 7.77 1.91 4.18
C THR A 154 6.42 1.27 3.81
N LEU A 155 5.33 1.74 4.40
CA LEU A 155 3.98 1.25 4.08
C LEU A 155 3.60 1.58 2.63
N VAL A 156 3.91 2.80 2.18
CA VAL A 156 3.61 3.23 0.81
C VAL A 156 4.52 2.54 -0.20
N TRP A 157 5.79 2.30 0.13
CA TRP A 157 6.67 1.47 -0.70
C TRP A 157 6.14 0.04 -0.85
N ALA A 158 5.72 -0.60 0.24
CA ALA A 158 5.14 -1.94 0.20
C ALA A 158 3.88 -2.00 -0.68
N GLU A 159 3.03 -0.98 -0.57
CA GLU A 159 1.81 -0.90 -1.37
C GLU A 159 2.06 -0.62 -2.86
N LEU A 160 3.02 0.23 -3.18
CA LEU A 160 3.46 0.44 -4.55
C LEU A 160 4.00 -0.87 -5.13
N GLY A 161 4.76 -1.63 -4.34
CA GLY A 161 5.23 -2.97 -4.70
C GLY A 161 4.08 -3.93 -5.00
N ASP A 162 3.09 -4.02 -4.13
CA ASP A 162 1.90 -4.87 -4.32
C ASP A 162 1.09 -4.47 -5.56
N THR A 163 1.03 -3.18 -5.85
CA THR A 163 0.33 -2.63 -7.03
C THR A 163 1.09 -2.93 -8.32
N TYR A 164 2.43 -2.87 -8.32
CA TYR A 164 3.23 -3.31 -9.46
C TYR A 164 3.15 -4.83 -9.66
N HIS A 165 3.14 -5.59 -8.57
CA HIS A 165 3.00 -7.05 -8.60
C HIS A 165 1.67 -7.45 -9.27
N SER A 166 0.55 -6.81 -8.89
CA SER A 166 -0.77 -7.15 -9.44
C SER A 166 -0.91 -6.89 -10.95
N ILE A 167 -0.10 -6.00 -11.54
CA ILE A 167 -0.09 -5.74 -12.99
C ILE A 167 1.03 -6.47 -13.73
N GLY A 168 1.77 -7.37 -13.07
CA GLY A 168 2.83 -8.16 -13.68
C GLY A 168 4.13 -7.40 -13.96
N GLU A 169 4.33 -6.24 -13.32
CA GLU A 169 5.55 -5.43 -13.37
C GLU A 169 6.50 -5.84 -12.23
N TYR A 170 6.89 -7.12 -12.22
CA TYR A 170 7.58 -7.75 -11.09
C TYR A 170 8.93 -7.11 -10.72
N GLU A 171 9.69 -6.61 -11.69
CA GLU A 171 10.97 -5.93 -11.42
C GLU A 171 10.78 -4.66 -10.59
N LYS A 172 9.74 -3.87 -10.90
CA LYS A 172 9.39 -2.67 -10.14
C LYS A 172 8.86 -3.04 -8.76
N ALA A 173 8.10 -4.13 -8.65
CA ALA A 173 7.65 -4.65 -7.36
C ALA A 173 8.83 -5.01 -6.45
N VAL A 174 9.80 -5.78 -6.96
CA VAL A 174 11.03 -6.15 -6.23
C VAL A 174 11.81 -4.91 -5.81
N HIS A 175 11.94 -3.90 -6.67
CA HIS A 175 12.58 -2.64 -6.29
C HIS A 175 11.88 -1.98 -5.09
N CYS A 176 10.55 -1.87 -5.13
CA CYS A 176 9.78 -1.29 -4.02
C CYS A 176 9.95 -2.08 -2.72
N TYR A 177 9.93 -3.41 -2.76
CA TYR A 177 10.17 -4.23 -1.57
C TYR A 177 11.60 -4.08 -1.03
N LYS A 178 12.60 -3.88 -1.91
CA LYS A 178 13.97 -3.57 -1.48
C LYS A 178 14.06 -2.22 -0.76
N GLU A 179 13.34 -1.20 -1.22
CA GLU A 179 13.29 0.10 -0.52
C GLU A 179 12.73 -0.04 0.91
N VAL A 180 11.77 -0.94 1.12
CA VAL A 180 11.31 -1.29 2.49
C VAL A 180 12.42 -1.98 3.27
N LEU A 181 13.07 -2.99 2.69
CA LEU A 181 14.12 -3.77 3.35
C LEU A 181 15.38 -2.95 3.70
N LEU A 182 15.67 -1.86 2.97
CA LEU A 182 16.74 -0.92 3.32
C LEU A 182 16.47 -0.20 4.65
N GLN A 183 15.20 0.01 5.00
CA GLN A 183 14.77 0.69 6.21
C GLN A 183 14.42 -0.29 7.33
N GLU A 184 13.85 -1.43 6.97
CA GLU A 184 13.42 -2.50 7.87
C GLU A 184 14.03 -3.85 7.45
N PRO A 185 15.32 -4.11 7.78
CA PRO A 185 16.02 -5.33 7.34
C PRO A 185 15.46 -6.64 7.91
N ALA A 186 14.62 -6.55 8.95
CA ALA A 186 13.96 -7.69 9.59
C ALA A 186 12.53 -7.94 9.05
N ALA A 187 12.07 -7.21 8.03
CA ALA A 187 10.75 -7.40 7.43
C ALA A 187 10.70 -8.68 6.55
N TYR A 188 10.61 -9.85 7.20
CA TYR A 188 10.59 -11.17 6.56
C TYR A 188 9.45 -11.32 5.51
N ASN A 189 8.33 -10.64 5.74
CA ASN A 189 7.21 -10.58 4.80
C ASN A 189 7.58 -9.88 3.48
N MET A 190 8.51 -8.91 3.48
CA MET A 190 8.99 -8.25 2.27
C MET A 190 9.98 -9.13 1.49
N PHE A 191 10.82 -9.91 2.18
CA PHE A 191 11.61 -10.96 1.53
C PHE A 191 10.71 -11.98 0.82
N TYR A 192 9.63 -12.42 1.47
CA TYR A 192 8.64 -13.30 0.85
C TYR A 192 8.01 -12.69 -0.41
N LYS A 193 7.54 -11.43 -0.34
CA LYS A 193 6.94 -10.74 -1.49
C LYS A 193 7.93 -10.55 -2.65
N ALA A 194 9.19 -10.24 -2.34
CA ALA A 194 10.26 -10.14 -3.33
C ALA A 194 10.54 -11.51 -3.99
N GLY A 195 10.66 -12.58 -3.19
CA GLY A 195 10.83 -13.95 -3.67
C GLY A 195 9.69 -14.39 -4.59
N LEU A 196 8.45 -14.09 -4.20
CA LEU A 196 7.27 -14.37 -5.02
C LEU A 196 7.33 -13.62 -6.36
N SER A 197 7.63 -12.33 -6.32
CA SER A 197 7.69 -11.51 -7.55
C SER A 197 8.79 -11.98 -8.51
N LEU A 198 9.95 -12.40 -7.99
CA LEU A 198 11.03 -13.01 -8.78
C LEU A 198 10.59 -14.34 -9.39
N TYR A 199 9.85 -15.17 -8.65
CA TYR A 199 9.33 -16.43 -9.19
C TYR A 199 8.33 -16.19 -10.32
N TYR A 200 7.40 -15.26 -10.17
CA TYR A 200 6.48 -14.88 -11.25
C TYR A 200 7.21 -14.26 -12.46
N GLN A 201 8.29 -13.51 -12.22
CA GLN A 201 9.16 -13.01 -13.29
C GLN A 201 9.78 -14.17 -14.08
N LEU A 202 10.25 -15.22 -13.41
CA LEU A 202 10.75 -16.43 -14.06
C LEU A 202 9.65 -17.12 -14.88
N LEU A 203 8.44 -17.29 -14.33
CA LEU A 203 7.33 -17.89 -15.08
C LEU A 203 7.00 -17.10 -16.34
N LYS A 204 6.98 -15.77 -16.25
CA LYS A 204 6.80 -14.86 -17.40
C LYS A 204 7.94 -14.99 -18.42
N LEU A 205 9.19 -15.11 -17.95
CA LEU A 205 10.35 -15.33 -18.81
C LEU A 205 10.26 -16.67 -19.56
N MET A 206 9.86 -17.74 -18.86
CA MET A 206 9.68 -19.08 -19.43
C MET A 206 8.57 -19.17 -20.47
N ALA A 207 7.51 -18.37 -20.32
CA ALA A 207 6.42 -18.27 -21.29
C ALA A 207 6.76 -17.36 -22.49
N GLY A 208 7.86 -16.60 -22.41
CA GLY A 208 8.27 -15.64 -23.43
C GLY A 208 8.96 -16.27 -24.64
N LYS A 209 9.43 -15.41 -25.56
CA LYS A 209 10.18 -15.81 -26.77
C LYS A 209 11.70 -15.67 -26.60
N ALA A 210 12.20 -15.70 -25.38
CA ALA A 210 13.62 -15.53 -25.08
C ALA A 210 14.47 -16.64 -25.73
N SER A 211 15.72 -16.33 -26.04
CA SER A 211 16.63 -17.35 -26.58
C SER A 211 16.92 -18.42 -25.52
N ARG A 212 17.15 -19.68 -25.94
CA ARG A 212 17.42 -20.80 -25.01
C ARG A 212 18.55 -20.48 -24.03
N LYS A 213 19.66 -19.91 -24.51
CA LYS A 213 20.83 -19.60 -23.69
C LYS A 213 20.52 -18.54 -22.63
N GLU A 214 19.83 -17.47 -23.03
CA GLU A 214 19.40 -16.39 -22.14
C GLU A 214 18.42 -16.90 -21.10
N LEU A 215 17.47 -17.74 -21.51
CA LEU A 215 16.50 -18.37 -20.61
C LEU A 215 17.17 -19.21 -19.52
N MET A 216 18.18 -20.02 -19.86
CA MET A 216 18.85 -20.87 -18.87
C MET A 216 19.68 -20.03 -17.88
N LEU A 217 20.47 -19.08 -18.37
CA LEU A 217 21.32 -18.27 -17.49
C LEU A 217 20.51 -17.33 -16.61
N LEU A 218 19.63 -16.51 -17.22
CA LEU A 218 18.81 -15.56 -16.49
C LEU A 218 17.78 -16.28 -15.61
N GLY A 219 17.23 -17.38 -16.10
CA GLY A 219 16.27 -18.19 -15.34
C GLY A 219 16.89 -18.80 -14.08
N MET A 220 18.12 -19.32 -14.17
CA MET A 220 18.84 -19.86 -13.02
C MET A 220 19.09 -18.76 -11.97
N GLN A 221 19.63 -17.61 -12.40
CA GLN A 221 19.88 -16.48 -11.51
C GLN A 221 18.59 -15.95 -10.85
N THR A 222 17.50 -15.88 -11.61
CA THR A 222 16.21 -15.39 -11.10
C THR A 222 15.62 -16.37 -10.08
N LEU A 223 15.68 -17.68 -10.36
CA LEU A 223 15.21 -18.72 -9.45
C LEU A 223 16.07 -18.77 -8.17
N GLU A 224 17.39 -18.64 -8.31
CA GLU A 224 18.33 -18.55 -7.19
C GLU A 224 18.00 -17.36 -6.27
N HIS A 225 17.83 -16.16 -6.83
CA HIS A 225 17.45 -14.99 -6.03
C HIS A 225 16.07 -15.15 -5.36
N SER A 226 15.11 -15.78 -6.05
CA SER A 226 13.78 -16.07 -5.49
C SER A 226 13.88 -17.00 -4.28
N ARG A 227 14.62 -18.10 -4.42
CA ARG A 227 14.94 -19.07 -3.37
C ARG A 227 15.57 -18.39 -2.17
N ASP A 228 16.60 -17.59 -2.40
CA ASP A 228 17.36 -16.94 -1.34
C ASP A 228 16.51 -15.92 -0.58
N CYS A 229 15.58 -15.24 -1.26
CA CYS A 229 14.59 -14.38 -0.59
C CYS A 229 13.68 -15.20 0.34
N PHE A 230 13.16 -16.35 -0.10
CA PHE A 230 12.35 -17.21 0.77
C PHE A 230 13.15 -17.76 1.95
N LEU A 231 14.39 -18.20 1.72
CA LEU A 231 15.29 -18.66 2.78
C LEU A 231 15.58 -17.56 3.79
N ARG A 232 15.81 -16.32 3.33
CA ARG A 232 16.03 -15.19 4.23
C ARG A 232 14.78 -14.86 5.04
N ALA A 233 13.59 -15.00 4.47
CA ALA A 233 12.34 -14.81 5.20
C ALA A 233 12.21 -15.80 6.37
N VAL A 234 12.51 -17.08 6.14
CA VAL A 234 12.42 -18.12 7.18
C VAL A 234 13.60 -18.12 8.15
N GLU A 235 14.76 -17.59 7.74
CA GLU A 235 15.89 -17.36 8.65
C GLU A 235 15.55 -16.29 9.70
N ILE A 236 14.82 -15.25 9.30
CA ILE A 236 14.34 -14.20 10.22
C ILE A 236 13.13 -14.69 11.03
N SER A 237 12.23 -15.47 10.42
CA SER A 237 11.02 -15.99 11.04
C SER A 237 10.83 -17.48 10.73
N GLU A 238 11.36 -18.34 11.60
CA GLU A 238 11.40 -19.79 11.40
C GLU A 238 10.00 -20.43 11.31
N SER A 239 9.01 -19.86 11.99
CA SER A 239 7.61 -20.31 12.00
C SER A 239 6.79 -19.80 10.82
N TYR A 240 7.40 -19.09 9.86
CA TYR A 240 6.68 -18.51 8.73
C TYR A 240 6.43 -19.55 7.62
N THR A 241 5.33 -20.31 7.74
CA THR A 241 4.98 -21.40 6.80
C THR A 241 5.00 -20.97 5.34
N LYS A 242 4.46 -19.79 5.01
CA LYS A 242 4.43 -19.28 3.61
C LYS A 242 5.84 -19.12 3.02
N GLY A 243 6.83 -18.78 3.83
CA GLY A 243 8.24 -18.73 3.41
C GLY A 243 8.77 -20.10 3.02
N TRP A 244 8.50 -21.12 3.85
CA TRP A 244 8.89 -22.50 3.58
C TRP A 244 8.17 -23.06 2.35
N VAL A 245 6.88 -22.77 2.18
CA VAL A 245 6.12 -23.13 0.97
C VAL A 245 6.73 -22.50 -0.27
N GLY A 246 7.11 -21.21 -0.22
CA GLY A 246 7.80 -20.54 -1.32
C GLY A 246 9.12 -21.22 -1.69
N ALA A 247 9.95 -21.55 -0.69
CA ALA A 247 11.20 -22.28 -0.89
C ALA A 247 10.97 -23.68 -1.47
N TYR A 248 9.95 -24.41 -1.02
CA TYR A 248 9.55 -25.72 -1.53
C TYR A 248 9.13 -25.67 -3.00
N ILE A 249 8.25 -24.71 -3.37
CA ILE A 249 7.77 -24.54 -4.75
C ILE A 249 8.91 -24.17 -5.70
N VAL A 250 9.76 -23.21 -5.31
CA VAL A 250 10.90 -22.78 -6.13
C VAL A 250 11.90 -23.91 -6.35
N SER A 251 12.16 -24.70 -5.30
CA SER A 251 13.10 -25.83 -5.38
C SER A 251 12.54 -27.07 -6.07
N GLY A 252 11.23 -27.12 -6.32
CA GLY A 252 10.55 -28.14 -7.13
C GLY A 252 10.14 -27.64 -8.53
N SER A 253 10.59 -26.47 -8.96
CA SER A 253 10.13 -25.84 -10.20
C SER A 253 10.49 -26.63 -11.47
N ASP A 254 9.58 -26.68 -12.44
CA ASP A 254 9.78 -27.25 -13.79
C ASP A 254 11.02 -26.69 -14.51
N PHE A 255 11.45 -25.48 -14.16
CA PHE A 255 12.68 -24.90 -14.69
C PHE A 255 13.90 -25.77 -14.39
N LEU A 256 13.97 -26.40 -13.22
CA LEU A 256 15.09 -27.24 -12.81
C LEU A 256 15.21 -28.50 -13.68
N VAL A 257 14.07 -29.06 -14.11
CA VAL A 257 14.05 -30.19 -15.06
C VAL A 257 14.66 -29.77 -16.39
N LYS A 258 14.21 -28.63 -16.94
CA LYS A 258 14.74 -28.07 -18.19
C LYS A 258 16.23 -27.75 -18.11
N LEU A 259 16.69 -27.25 -16.96
CA LEU A 259 18.09 -26.94 -16.73
C LEU A 259 18.96 -28.20 -16.71
N ARG A 260 18.48 -29.29 -16.10
CA ARG A 260 19.17 -30.60 -16.10
C ARG A 260 19.28 -31.22 -17.49
N GLU A 261 18.24 -31.07 -18.31
CA GLU A 261 18.20 -31.59 -19.68
C GLU A 261 19.02 -30.74 -20.68
N ASP A 262 19.46 -29.54 -20.26
CA ASP A 262 20.19 -28.64 -21.12
C ASP A 262 21.65 -29.07 -21.31
N LYS A 263 21.96 -29.58 -22.51
CA LYS A 263 23.31 -30.03 -22.88
C LYS A 263 24.38 -28.95 -22.75
N ALA A 264 24.04 -27.67 -22.91
CA ALA A 264 25.01 -26.57 -22.79
C ALA A 264 25.31 -26.21 -21.33
N SER A 265 24.41 -26.55 -20.41
CA SER A 265 24.55 -26.33 -18.97
C SER A 265 25.17 -27.53 -18.25
N SER A 266 25.12 -28.73 -18.86
CA SER A 266 25.70 -29.96 -18.33
C SER A 266 27.20 -29.84 -18.07
N GLY A 267 27.64 -30.22 -16.86
CA GLY A 267 29.06 -30.19 -16.48
C GLY A 267 29.59 -28.80 -16.13
N VAL A 268 28.76 -27.75 -16.18
CA VAL A 268 29.10 -26.43 -15.67
C VAL A 268 29.04 -26.45 -14.15
N ALA A 269 30.20 -26.34 -13.49
CA ALA A 269 30.30 -26.49 -12.03
C ALA A 269 29.35 -25.59 -11.21
N ALA A 270 29.05 -24.38 -11.69
CA ALA A 270 28.11 -23.48 -11.04
C ALA A 270 26.66 -24.00 -11.12
N VAL A 271 26.26 -24.59 -12.26
CA VAL A 271 24.93 -25.17 -12.47
C VAL A 271 24.76 -26.42 -11.60
N GLU A 272 25.76 -27.31 -11.59
CA GLU A 272 25.72 -28.54 -10.78
C GLU A 272 25.61 -28.23 -9.28
N ARG A 273 26.36 -27.22 -8.81
CA ARG A 273 26.26 -26.74 -7.42
C ARG A 273 24.86 -26.20 -7.12
N PHE A 274 24.34 -25.34 -7.97
CA PHE A 274 23.01 -24.76 -7.81
C PHE A 274 21.92 -25.84 -7.74
N LEU A 275 21.97 -26.84 -8.62
CA LEU A 275 21.02 -27.97 -8.62
C LEU A 275 21.11 -28.79 -7.33
N MET A 276 22.32 -29.13 -6.90
CA MET A 276 22.55 -29.90 -5.67
C MET A 276 22.07 -29.16 -4.41
N GLU A 277 22.37 -27.87 -4.29
CA GLU A 277 21.92 -27.05 -3.16
C GLU A 277 20.39 -26.93 -3.14
N THR A 278 19.78 -26.72 -4.30
CA THR A 278 18.33 -26.55 -4.44
C THR A 278 17.57 -27.84 -4.10
N GLU A 279 18.09 -29.02 -4.45
CA GLU A 279 17.51 -30.31 -4.08
C GLU A 279 17.50 -30.54 -2.55
N LYS A 280 18.59 -30.16 -1.86
CA LYS A 280 18.64 -30.22 -0.39
C LYS A 280 17.62 -29.28 0.25
N ILE A 281 17.46 -28.07 -0.32
CA ILE A 281 16.49 -27.09 0.15
C ILE A 281 15.06 -27.60 -0.05
N HIS A 282 14.80 -28.34 -1.14
CA HIS A 282 13.48 -28.94 -1.37
C HIS A 282 13.09 -29.91 -0.26
N GLN A 283 13.99 -30.86 0.06
CA GLN A 283 13.77 -31.83 1.12
C GLN A 283 13.62 -31.16 2.49
N LEU A 284 14.49 -30.19 2.82
CA LEU A 284 14.40 -29.43 4.06
C LEU A 284 13.07 -28.68 4.17
N SER A 285 12.66 -27.98 3.11
CA SER A 285 11.43 -27.18 3.12
C SER A 285 10.21 -28.06 3.31
N LYS A 286 10.18 -29.25 2.69
CA LYS A 286 9.13 -30.26 2.88
C LYS A 286 9.00 -30.65 4.35
N GLU A 287 10.10 -31.09 4.97
CA GLU A 287 10.13 -31.50 6.37
C GLU A 287 9.66 -30.38 7.31
N ARG A 288 10.06 -29.14 7.03
CA ARG A 288 9.66 -27.97 7.81
C ARG A 288 8.18 -27.64 7.69
N ILE A 289 7.60 -27.72 6.49
CA ILE A 289 6.15 -27.51 6.30
C ILE A 289 5.36 -28.58 7.04
N MET A 290 5.74 -29.85 6.87
CA MET A 290 5.07 -30.97 7.54
C MET A 290 5.10 -30.82 9.07
N ALA A 291 6.24 -30.42 9.63
CA ALA A 291 6.36 -30.18 11.07
C ALA A 291 5.54 -28.98 11.57
N LEU A 292 5.51 -27.86 10.83
CA LEU A 292 4.78 -26.65 11.24
C LEU A 292 3.26 -26.83 11.17
N GLU A 293 2.78 -27.54 10.15
CA GLU A 293 1.35 -27.73 9.89
C GLU A 293 0.82 -29.08 10.43
N ASN A 294 1.65 -29.86 11.12
CA ASN A 294 1.33 -31.18 11.69
C ASN A 294 0.84 -32.20 10.64
N LEU A 295 1.48 -32.21 9.47
CA LEU A 295 1.19 -33.14 8.38
C LEU A 295 2.06 -34.38 8.49
N ASN A 296 1.47 -35.56 8.29
CA ASN A 296 2.12 -36.86 8.48
C ASN A 296 2.38 -37.59 7.15
N THR A 297 1.68 -37.23 6.08
CA THR A 297 1.81 -37.88 4.76
C THR A 297 2.03 -36.87 3.64
N ASP A 298 2.56 -37.36 2.52
CA ASP A 298 2.74 -36.55 1.32
C ASP A 298 1.40 -36.13 0.71
N GLU A 299 0.36 -36.97 0.85
CA GLU A 299 -1.01 -36.68 0.43
C GLU A 299 -1.61 -35.49 1.21
N GLU A 300 -1.35 -35.41 2.52
CA GLU A 300 -1.75 -34.27 3.35
C GLU A 300 -1.02 -32.99 2.95
N LEU A 301 0.26 -33.09 2.59
CA LEU A 301 1.03 -31.95 2.07
C LEU A 301 0.49 -31.47 0.71
N GLU A 302 0.19 -32.37 -0.20
CA GLU A 302 -0.41 -32.00 -1.49
C GLU A 302 -1.77 -31.33 -1.31
N ALA A 303 -2.62 -31.87 -0.43
CA ALA A 303 -3.92 -31.27 -0.10
C ALA A 303 -3.77 -29.88 0.56
N PHE A 304 -2.74 -29.68 1.39
CA PHE A 304 -2.44 -28.39 2.00
C PHE A 304 -2.00 -27.35 0.96
N LEU A 305 -1.16 -27.73 -0.01
CA LEU A 305 -0.65 -26.82 -1.04
C LEU A 305 -1.72 -26.37 -2.06
N GLN A 306 -2.87 -27.05 -2.10
CA GLN A 306 -3.99 -26.73 -2.99
C GLN A 306 -5.04 -25.78 -2.37
N GLN A 307 -4.93 -25.47 -1.08
CA GLN A 307 -5.83 -24.54 -0.36
C GLN A 307 -5.40 -23.08 -0.55
#